data_AF-A0A0F9JCU7-F1
#
_entry.id   AF-A0A0F9JCU7-F1
#
_cell.length_a   1.000
_cell.length_b   1.000
_cell.length_c   1.000
_cell.angle_alpha   90.00
_cell.angle_beta   90.00
_cell.angle_gamma   90.00
#
_symmetry.space_group_name_H-M   'P 1'
#
loop_
_entity.id
_entity.type
_entity.pdbx_description
1 polymer ?
#
loop_
_entity_poly.entity_id
_entity_poly.type
_entity_poly.pdbx_seq_one_letter_code
_entity_poly.pdbx_strand_id
1 'polypeptide(L)'
;MGRKSYFWDDAKDSYLREHYPNTLNSELAEYFGVTEKAVSKRAERLKVQKTNDIIQKARRINLKNNKEMMENKMDEEENEIVEHTVEIDDYVSVKLKIPKVMTAMDMKALMQKANKLFTLSDTPMIPIQKRQYVQRKVEDKSALIKDYDESTDKQRIKLASDMGISLKSLYQKVWALRKSLGISKPNDIGGRGNKKYSDGFVDKAVKKLKSGISTANVADRMGLNNTKKLYDLVYGRTGKTPKQLRNGG
;
A
#
# COMPACT_ATOMS: atom_id res chain seq x y z
N MET A 1 -24.05 27.41 11.14
CA MET A 1 -23.12 28.03 12.13
C MET A 1 -23.05 29.53 11.86
N GLY A 2 -23.40 30.37 12.82
CA GLY A 2 -23.27 31.83 12.66
C GLY A 2 -21.79 32.24 12.61
N ARG A 3 -21.41 33.07 11.64
CA ARG A 3 -20.06 33.64 11.59
C ARG A 3 -19.91 34.58 12.78
N LYS A 4 -19.04 34.26 13.74
CA LYS A 4 -18.64 35.19 14.79
C LYS A 4 -17.98 36.40 14.11
N SER A 5 -18.54 37.59 14.32
CA SER A 5 -17.91 38.84 13.84
C SER A 5 -16.62 39.04 14.63
N TYR A 6 -15.49 39.13 13.94
CA TYR A 6 -14.20 39.39 14.58
C TYR A 6 -14.13 40.89 14.94
N PHE A 7 -13.75 41.18 16.20
CA PHE A 7 -13.65 42.54 16.70
C PHE A 7 -12.21 43.08 16.58
N TRP A 8 -12.06 44.23 15.93
CA TRP A 8 -10.81 44.97 15.82
C TRP A 8 -10.74 46.02 16.92
N ASP A 9 -9.74 45.90 17.78
CA ASP A 9 -9.41 46.88 18.82
C ASP A 9 -8.25 47.79 18.37
N ASP A 10 -8.00 48.86 19.11
CA ASP A 10 -6.98 49.85 18.79
C ASP A 10 -5.55 49.29 18.85
N ALA A 11 -5.33 48.26 19.69
CA ALA A 11 -4.04 47.58 19.80
C ALA A 11 -3.71 46.80 18.51
N LYS A 12 -4.68 46.06 17.99
CA LYS A 12 -4.55 45.35 16.70
C LYS A 12 -4.40 46.30 15.53
N ASP A 13 -5.11 47.42 15.54
CA ASP A 13 -4.97 48.44 14.50
C ASP A 13 -3.58 49.08 14.51
N SER A 14 -3.04 49.37 15.70
CA SER A 14 -1.68 49.91 15.86
C SER A 14 -0.64 48.92 15.35
N TYR A 15 -0.75 47.65 15.76
CA TYR A 15 0.12 46.58 15.26
C TYR A 15 0.02 46.42 13.73
N LEU A 16 -1.21 46.48 13.20
CA LEU A 16 -1.43 46.38 11.76
C LEU A 16 -0.76 47.55 11.02
N ARG A 17 -0.83 48.78 11.52
CA ARG A 17 -0.13 49.93 10.89
C ARG A 17 1.38 49.76 10.84
N GLU A 18 1.97 49.24 11.92
CA GLU A 18 3.42 49.06 12.05
C GLU A 18 3.93 47.93 11.14
N HIS A 19 3.24 46.79 11.11
CA HIS A 19 3.76 45.59 10.44
C HIS A 19 3.19 45.36 9.04
N TYR A 20 2.02 45.89 8.69
CA TYR A 20 1.40 45.64 7.38
C TYR A 20 2.27 45.97 6.15
N PRO A 21 3.09 47.04 6.15
CA PRO A 21 3.95 47.35 5.02
C PRO A 21 4.95 46.22 4.69
N ASN A 22 5.40 45.48 5.70
CA ASN A 22 6.54 44.56 5.63
C ASN A 22 6.18 43.09 5.91
N THR A 23 4.90 42.75 6.04
CA THR A 23 4.43 41.40 6.41
C THR A 23 3.36 40.91 5.43
N LEU A 24 3.29 39.62 5.13
CA LEU A 24 2.26 39.06 4.25
C LEU A 24 0.89 39.03 4.94
N ASN A 25 -0.19 39.06 4.14
CA ASN A 25 -1.54 38.97 4.69
C ASN A 25 -1.80 37.62 5.36
N SER A 26 -1.20 36.54 4.87
CA SER A 26 -1.25 35.20 5.46
C SER A 26 -0.65 35.17 6.86
N GLU A 27 0.54 35.72 7.03
CA GLU A 27 1.27 35.80 8.31
C GLU A 27 0.47 36.63 9.34
N LEU A 28 -0.08 37.78 8.92
CA LEU A 28 -0.94 38.61 9.79
C LEU A 28 -2.28 37.94 10.11
N ALA A 29 -2.86 37.22 9.15
CA ALA A 29 -4.10 36.49 9.34
C ALA A 29 -3.93 35.37 10.39
N GLU A 30 -2.82 34.65 10.34
CA GLU A 30 -2.44 33.66 11.35
C GLU A 30 -2.25 34.31 12.72
N TYR A 31 -1.49 35.41 12.80
CA TYR A 31 -1.25 36.13 14.04
C TYR A 31 -2.54 36.61 14.73
N PHE A 32 -3.50 37.15 13.96
CA PHE A 32 -4.77 37.64 14.48
C PHE A 32 -5.86 36.56 14.60
N GLY A 33 -5.64 35.35 14.08
CA GLY A 33 -6.69 34.33 14.00
C GLY A 33 -7.88 34.74 13.11
N VAL A 34 -7.61 35.43 12.00
CA VAL A 34 -8.63 35.90 11.03
C VAL A 34 -8.31 35.40 9.62
N THR A 35 -9.16 35.75 8.65
CA THR A 35 -8.88 35.47 7.22
C THR A 35 -8.02 36.59 6.60
N GLU A 36 -7.21 36.25 5.60
CA GLU A 36 -6.41 37.24 4.83
C GLU A 36 -7.26 38.37 4.26
N LYS A 37 -8.49 38.04 3.83
CA LYS A 37 -9.46 39.01 3.32
C LYS A 37 -9.90 40.01 4.39
N ALA A 38 -10.00 39.59 5.66
CA ALA A 38 -10.32 40.48 6.77
C ALA A 38 -9.16 41.45 7.06
N VAL A 39 -7.92 40.96 7.05
CA VAL A 39 -6.71 41.79 7.18
C VAL A 39 -6.64 42.83 6.07
N SER A 40 -6.79 42.39 4.80
CA SER A 40 -6.77 43.27 3.63
C SER A 40 -7.83 44.38 3.71
N LYS A 41 -9.09 44.02 4.02
CA LYS A 41 -10.17 45.00 4.20
C LYS A 41 -9.93 45.95 5.37
N ARG A 42 -9.29 45.49 6.46
CA ARG A 42 -8.96 46.37 7.58
C ARG A 42 -7.86 47.34 7.22
N ALA A 43 -6.78 46.87 6.57
CA ALA A 43 -5.68 47.72 6.12
C ALA A 43 -6.14 48.79 5.12
N GLU A 44 -7.07 48.45 4.22
CA GLU A 44 -7.72 49.40 3.31
C GLU A 44 -8.44 50.53 4.08
N ARG A 45 -9.22 50.19 5.12
CA ARG A 45 -9.89 51.17 5.98
C ARG A 45 -8.90 52.05 6.77
N LEU A 46 -7.76 51.49 7.17
CA LEU A 46 -6.67 52.22 7.83
C LEU A 46 -5.76 52.99 6.86
N LYS A 47 -6.00 52.86 5.53
CA LYS A 47 -5.19 53.47 4.46
C LYS A 47 -3.69 53.13 4.53
N VAL A 48 -3.37 51.91 4.98
CA VAL A 48 -1.98 51.40 5.03
C VAL A 48 -1.70 50.58 3.77
N GLN A 49 -0.55 50.82 3.14
CA GLN A 49 -0.15 50.13 1.91
C GLN A 49 1.06 49.23 2.15
N LYS A 50 1.19 48.19 1.31
CA LYS A 50 2.36 47.30 1.32
C LYS A 50 3.54 47.92 0.58
N THR A 51 4.75 47.61 1.01
CA THR A 51 5.94 47.94 0.23
C THR A 51 6.01 47.08 -1.04
N ASN A 52 6.69 47.59 -2.06
CA ASN A 52 6.88 46.86 -3.32
C ASN A 52 7.54 45.50 -3.10
N ASP A 53 8.45 45.38 -2.13
CA ASP A 53 9.16 44.14 -1.84
C ASP A 53 8.20 43.04 -1.37
N ILE A 54 7.26 43.36 -0.49
CA ILE A 54 6.25 42.39 -0.04
C ILE A 54 5.28 42.04 -1.16
N ILE A 55 4.92 43.00 -2.02
CA ILE A 55 4.09 42.73 -3.19
C ILE A 55 4.80 41.73 -4.13
N GLN A 56 6.10 41.92 -4.38
CA GLN A 56 6.90 40.99 -5.19
C GLN A 56 7.06 39.62 -4.51
N LYS A 57 7.28 39.58 -3.19
CA LYS A 57 7.32 38.34 -2.40
C LYS A 57 6.02 37.56 -2.54
N ALA A 58 4.87 38.23 -2.37
CA ALA A 58 3.55 37.61 -2.53
C ALA A 58 3.34 37.05 -3.95
N ARG A 59 3.76 37.78 -4.99
CA ARG A 59 3.70 37.30 -6.38
C ARG A 59 4.52 36.03 -6.59
N ARG A 60 5.75 35.96 -6.07
CA ARG A 60 6.60 34.76 -6.17
C ARG A 60 5.97 33.55 -5.50
N ILE A 61 5.37 33.73 -4.32
CA ILE A 61 4.65 32.66 -3.61
C ILE A 61 3.45 32.18 -4.44
N ASN A 62 2.63 33.09 -4.96
CA ASN A 62 1.48 32.73 -5.79
C ASN A 62 1.90 32.02 -7.09
N LEU A 63 2.99 32.45 -7.73
CA LEU A 63 3.54 31.78 -8.91
C LEU A 63 4.00 30.36 -8.59
N LYS A 64 4.67 30.17 -7.45
CA LYS A 64 5.12 28.85 -7.00
C LYS A 64 3.92 27.93 -6.73
N ASN A 65 2.92 28.40 -5.98
CA ASN A 65 1.73 27.62 -5.66
C ASN A 65 0.92 27.28 -6.92
N ASN A 66 0.79 28.21 -7.87
CA ASN A 66 0.12 27.94 -9.14
C ASN A 66 0.89 26.90 -9.98
N LYS A 67 2.23 26.97 -9.98
CA LYS A 67 3.07 25.99 -10.66
C LYS A 67 2.89 24.60 -10.06
N GLU A 68 2.97 24.47 -8.73
CA GLU A 68 2.74 23.20 -8.02
C GLU A 68 1.32 22.66 -8.29
N MET A 69 0.30 23.53 -8.31
CA MET A 69 -1.07 23.12 -8.65
C MET A 69 -1.19 22.63 -10.11
N MET A 70 -0.49 23.25 -11.05
CA MET A 70 -0.47 22.82 -12.45
C MET A 70 0.26 21.47 -12.61
N GLU A 71 1.40 21.29 -11.94
CA GLU A 71 2.14 20.03 -11.93
C GLU A 71 1.28 18.90 -11.36
N ASN A 72 0.62 19.12 -10.22
CA ASN A 72 -0.29 18.12 -9.64
C ASN A 72 -1.49 17.80 -10.53
N LYS A 73 -2.06 18.80 -11.22
CA LYS A 73 -3.17 18.57 -12.16
C LYS A 73 -2.71 17.78 -13.39
N MET A 74 -1.51 18.03 -13.88
CA MET A 74 -0.92 17.23 -14.95
C MET A 74 -0.73 15.78 -14.52
N ASP A 75 -0.23 15.54 -13.31
CA ASP A 75 -0.08 14.18 -12.78
C ASP A 75 -1.44 13.46 -12.62
N GLU A 76 -2.49 14.18 -12.23
CA GLU A 76 -3.85 13.63 -12.14
C GLU A 76 -4.44 13.29 -13.52
N GLU A 77 -4.27 14.17 -14.52
CA GLU A 77 -4.74 13.94 -15.89
C GLU A 77 -3.95 12.85 -16.63
N GLU A 78 -2.64 12.77 -16.42
CA GLU A 78 -1.79 11.71 -16.98
C GLU A 78 -2.16 10.32 -16.44
N ASN A 79 -2.67 10.25 -15.21
CA ASN A 79 -3.10 9.00 -14.59
C ASN A 79 -4.59 8.68 -14.79
N GLU A 80 -5.35 9.53 -15.49
CA GLU A 80 -6.75 9.24 -15.78
C GLU A 80 -6.85 8.08 -16.79
N ILE A 81 -7.43 6.95 -16.37
CA ILE A 81 -7.58 5.76 -17.22
C ILE A 81 -8.98 5.78 -17.86
N VAL A 82 -9.02 5.80 -19.20
CA VAL A 82 -10.26 5.73 -19.97
C VAL A 82 -10.50 4.29 -20.44
N GLU A 83 -11.67 3.75 -20.10
CA GLU A 83 -12.09 2.44 -20.58
C GLU A 83 -12.71 2.57 -21.99
N HIS A 84 -12.09 1.93 -22.97
CA HIS A 84 -12.57 1.82 -24.34
C HIS A 84 -13.08 0.40 -24.58
N THR A 85 -14.25 0.26 -25.21
CA THR A 85 -14.74 -1.06 -25.64
C THR A 85 -14.60 -1.14 -27.15
N VAL A 86 -13.88 -2.14 -27.64
CA VAL A 86 -13.71 -2.42 -29.07
C VAL A 86 -14.47 -3.70 -29.38
N GLU A 87 -15.44 -3.61 -30.28
CA GLU A 87 -16.15 -4.77 -30.82
C GLU A 87 -15.35 -5.36 -31.97
N ILE A 88 -15.05 -6.66 -31.90
CA ILE A 88 -14.29 -7.37 -32.93
C ILE A 88 -15.25 -8.09 -33.88
N ASP A 89 -16.27 -8.75 -33.33
CA ASP A 89 -17.37 -9.38 -34.06
C ASP A 89 -18.64 -9.41 -33.18
N ASP A 90 -19.73 -9.99 -33.69
CA ASP A 90 -21.04 -10.08 -33.03
C ASP A 90 -21.01 -10.80 -31.66
N TYR A 91 -19.94 -11.55 -31.36
CA TYR A 91 -19.81 -12.36 -30.16
C TYR A 91 -18.62 -11.95 -29.28
N VAL A 92 -17.69 -11.14 -29.79
CA VAL A 92 -16.43 -10.80 -29.14
C VAL A 92 -16.27 -9.30 -29.02
N SER A 93 -16.28 -8.82 -27.76
CA SER A 93 -15.90 -7.45 -27.40
C SER A 93 -14.71 -7.45 -26.45
N VAL A 94 -13.83 -6.46 -26.59
CA VAL A 94 -12.64 -6.31 -25.76
C VAL A 94 -12.65 -4.94 -25.10
N LYS A 95 -12.57 -4.93 -23.76
CA LYS A 95 -12.41 -3.70 -22.98
C LYS A 95 -10.93 -3.40 -22.78
N LEU A 96 -10.48 -2.27 -23.28
CA LEU A 96 -9.13 -1.74 -23.17
C LEU A 96 -9.12 -0.58 -22.18
N LYS A 97 -8.17 -0.60 -21.26
CA LYS A 97 -7.91 0.51 -20.35
C LYS A 97 -6.73 1.29 -20.89
N ILE A 98 -6.99 2.50 -21.41
CA ILE A 98 -5.97 3.34 -22.04
C ILE A 98 -5.85 4.63 -21.22
N PRO A 99 -4.64 5.04 -20.80
CA PRO A 99 -4.43 6.35 -20.19
C PRO A 99 -4.92 7.47 -21.11
N LYS A 100 -5.55 8.50 -20.56
CA LYS A 100 -6.09 9.64 -21.32
C LYS A 100 -5.00 10.40 -22.06
N VAL A 101 -3.85 10.58 -21.41
CA VAL A 101 -2.63 11.11 -22.01
C VAL A 101 -1.65 9.96 -22.11
N MET A 102 -1.14 9.71 -23.31
CA MET A 102 -0.23 8.59 -23.57
C MET A 102 1.03 9.12 -24.25
N THR A 103 2.20 8.77 -23.71
CA THR A 103 3.46 9.20 -24.32
C THR A 103 3.70 8.47 -25.64
N ALA A 104 4.60 9.00 -26.48
CA ALA A 104 5.00 8.32 -27.72
C ALA A 104 5.60 6.92 -27.46
N MET A 105 6.27 6.73 -26.32
CA MET A 105 6.81 5.43 -25.90
C MET A 105 5.70 4.46 -25.51
N ASP A 106 4.70 4.92 -24.75
CA ASP A 106 3.55 4.10 -24.35
C ASP A 106 2.73 3.66 -25.57
N MET A 107 2.50 4.58 -26.52
CA MET A 107 1.83 4.27 -27.78
C MET A 107 2.59 3.21 -28.59
N LYS A 108 3.91 3.34 -28.67
CA LYS A 108 4.76 2.34 -29.34
C LYS A 108 4.68 0.97 -28.67
N ALA A 109 4.68 0.93 -27.33
CA ALA A 109 4.54 -0.31 -26.56
C ALA A 109 3.14 -0.94 -26.74
N LEU A 110 2.09 -0.12 -26.77
CA LEU A 110 0.71 -0.55 -27.04
C LEU A 110 0.59 -1.15 -28.45
N MET A 111 1.15 -0.48 -29.46
CA MET A 111 1.17 -0.97 -30.84
C MET A 111 1.96 -2.28 -30.98
N GLN A 112 3.09 -2.43 -30.29
CA GLN A 112 3.83 -3.70 -30.28
C GLN A 112 3.02 -4.85 -29.68
N LYS A 113 2.27 -4.60 -28.59
CA LYS A 113 1.38 -5.60 -27.98
C LYS A 113 0.22 -5.96 -28.91
N ALA A 114 -0.39 -4.96 -29.54
CA ALA A 114 -1.46 -5.15 -30.52
C ALA A 114 -0.99 -6.00 -31.70
N ASN A 115 0.15 -5.65 -32.30
CA ASN A 115 0.74 -6.41 -33.40
C ASN A 115 1.03 -7.85 -33.00
N LYS A 116 1.55 -8.09 -31.78
CA LYS A 116 1.78 -9.45 -31.28
C LYS A 116 0.49 -10.26 -31.18
N LEU A 117 -0.63 -9.64 -30.79
CA LEU A 117 -1.95 -10.30 -30.75
C LEU A 117 -2.46 -10.66 -32.15
N PHE A 118 -2.31 -9.77 -33.13
CA PHE A 118 -2.69 -10.05 -34.52
C PHE A 118 -1.80 -11.10 -35.17
N THR A 119 -0.48 -11.09 -34.92
CA THR A 119 0.39 -12.17 -35.42
C THR A 119 0.05 -13.55 -34.83
N LEU A 120 -0.58 -13.59 -33.64
CA LEU A 120 -1.06 -14.84 -33.06
C LEU A 120 -2.36 -15.33 -33.73
N SER A 121 -3.17 -14.46 -34.34
CA SER A 121 -4.35 -14.91 -35.09
C SER A 121 -4.00 -15.58 -36.42
N ASP A 122 -2.82 -15.29 -36.98
CA ASP A 122 -2.31 -15.96 -38.18
C ASP A 122 -1.69 -17.33 -37.88
N THR A 123 -1.55 -17.68 -36.60
CA THR A 123 -1.08 -19.02 -36.22
C THR A 123 -2.25 -19.98 -36.40
N PRO A 124 -2.15 -21.02 -37.26
CA PRO A 124 -3.22 -21.97 -37.43
C PRO A 124 -3.55 -22.55 -36.05
N MET A 125 -4.80 -22.37 -35.62
CA MET A 125 -5.27 -22.95 -34.38
C MET A 125 -5.12 -24.46 -34.50
N ILE A 126 -4.09 -25.01 -33.85
CA ILE A 126 -4.04 -26.45 -33.60
C ILE A 126 -5.31 -26.71 -32.79
N PRO A 127 -6.26 -27.52 -33.29
CA PRO A 127 -7.47 -27.81 -32.54
C PRO A 127 -7.02 -28.31 -31.18
N ILE A 128 -7.39 -27.57 -30.13
CA ILE A 128 -7.08 -27.94 -28.76
C ILE A 128 -7.75 -29.29 -28.57
N GLN A 129 -6.96 -30.37 -28.66
CA GLN A 129 -7.42 -31.68 -28.26
C GLN A 129 -7.88 -31.49 -26.83
N LYS A 130 -9.20 -31.57 -26.61
CA LYS A 130 -9.79 -31.47 -25.28
C LYS A 130 -9.03 -32.46 -24.43
N ARG A 131 -8.15 -31.96 -23.55
CA ARG A 131 -7.48 -32.81 -22.57
C ARG A 131 -8.62 -33.50 -21.85
N GLN A 132 -8.71 -34.82 -22.03
CA GLN A 132 -9.62 -35.63 -21.25
C GLN A 132 -9.06 -35.57 -19.83
N TYR A 133 -9.47 -34.55 -19.08
CA TYR A 133 -9.26 -34.52 -17.65
C TYR A 133 -10.06 -35.70 -17.12
N VAL A 134 -9.36 -36.78 -16.79
CA VAL A 134 -9.94 -37.87 -16.00
C VAL A 134 -10.35 -37.21 -14.69
N GLN A 135 -11.62 -36.85 -14.59
CA GLN A 135 -12.18 -36.35 -13.35
C GLN A 135 -12.20 -37.54 -12.40
N ARG A 136 -11.11 -37.76 -11.68
CA ARG A 136 -11.15 -38.57 -10.47
C ARG A 136 -12.14 -37.88 -9.55
N LYS A 137 -13.35 -38.43 -9.43
CA LYS A 137 -14.21 -38.15 -8.29
C LYS A 137 -13.41 -38.56 -7.07
N VAL A 138 -12.92 -37.56 -6.35
CA VAL A 138 -12.38 -37.77 -5.01
C VAL A 138 -13.60 -37.99 -4.15
N GLU A 139 -14.06 -39.25 -4.10
CA GLU A 139 -15.27 -39.64 -3.36
C GLU A 139 -15.09 -39.36 -1.87
N ASP A 140 -13.85 -39.41 -1.38
CA ASP A 140 -13.50 -39.09 -0.01
C ASP A 140 -12.70 -37.78 0.10
N LYS A 141 -13.44 -36.68 0.31
CA LYS A 141 -12.88 -35.34 0.52
C LYS A 141 -11.94 -35.27 1.73
N SER A 142 -12.22 -36.07 2.77
CA SER A 142 -11.40 -36.18 3.98
C SER A 142 -10.06 -36.85 3.70
N ALA A 143 -10.05 -37.92 2.90
CA ALA A 143 -8.82 -38.62 2.51
C ALA A 143 -7.84 -37.69 1.80
N LEU A 144 -8.31 -36.86 0.86
CA LEU A 144 -7.43 -35.91 0.15
C LEU A 144 -6.81 -34.86 1.09
N ILE A 145 -7.54 -34.40 2.10
CA ILE A 145 -6.99 -33.46 3.10
C ILE A 145 -5.91 -34.17 3.91
N LYS A 146 -6.18 -35.40 4.37
CA LYS A 146 -5.24 -36.20 5.15
C LYS A 146 -3.95 -36.49 4.36
N ASP A 147 -4.08 -36.99 3.13
CA ASP A 147 -2.94 -37.27 2.25
C ASP A 147 -2.12 -36.01 2.00
N TYR A 148 -2.76 -34.86 1.80
CA TYR A 148 -2.06 -33.59 1.59
C TYR A 148 -1.28 -33.13 2.82
N ASP A 149 -1.84 -33.31 4.01
CA ASP A 149 -1.26 -32.89 5.29
C ASP A 149 -0.11 -33.76 5.74
N GLU A 150 -0.21 -35.05 5.50
CA GLU A 150 0.83 -36.04 5.83
C GLU A 150 1.94 -36.09 4.76
N SER A 151 1.71 -35.51 3.57
CA SER A 151 2.68 -35.50 2.47
C SER A 151 3.78 -34.44 2.62
N THR A 152 5.01 -34.85 2.30
CA THR A 152 6.14 -33.97 1.96
C THR A 152 5.89 -33.20 0.66
N ASP A 153 6.67 -32.15 0.38
CA ASP A 153 6.51 -31.36 -0.85
C ASP A 153 6.70 -32.20 -2.12
N LYS A 154 7.63 -33.17 -2.12
CA LYS A 154 7.82 -34.11 -3.24
C LYS A 154 6.58 -34.98 -3.45
N GLN A 155 5.95 -35.46 -2.38
CA GLN A 155 4.72 -36.25 -2.43
C GLN A 155 3.52 -35.41 -2.89
N ARG A 156 3.44 -34.12 -2.50
CA ARG A 156 2.40 -33.20 -2.98
C ARG A 156 2.52 -32.90 -4.47
N ILE A 157 3.73 -32.78 -5.00
CA ILE A 157 3.96 -32.64 -6.44
C ILE A 157 3.46 -33.88 -7.18
N LYS A 158 3.79 -35.08 -6.67
CA LYS A 158 3.30 -36.34 -7.23
C LYS A 158 1.77 -36.41 -7.17
N LEU A 159 1.17 -36.09 -6.03
CA LEU A 159 -0.28 -36.06 -5.85
C LEU A 159 -0.97 -35.08 -6.82
N ALA A 160 -0.39 -33.91 -7.06
CA ALA A 160 -0.91 -32.95 -8.04
C ALA A 160 -0.83 -33.50 -9.48
N SER A 161 0.29 -34.14 -9.82
CA SER A 161 0.51 -34.80 -11.11
C SER A 161 -0.49 -35.94 -11.35
N ASP A 162 -0.69 -36.81 -10.35
CA ASP A 162 -1.64 -37.94 -10.41
C ASP A 162 -3.09 -37.46 -10.58
N MET A 163 -3.40 -36.25 -10.13
CA MET A 163 -4.69 -35.58 -10.31
C MET A 163 -4.78 -34.75 -11.60
N GLY A 164 -3.70 -34.65 -12.38
CA GLY A 164 -3.65 -33.85 -13.61
C GLY A 164 -3.82 -32.33 -13.37
N ILE A 165 -3.42 -31.82 -12.21
CA ILE A 165 -3.54 -30.41 -11.84
C ILE A 165 -2.20 -29.81 -11.40
N SER A 166 -2.09 -28.49 -11.43
CA SER A 166 -0.90 -27.81 -10.89
C SER A 166 -0.84 -27.93 -9.36
N LEU A 167 0.35 -27.86 -8.78
CA LEU A 167 0.54 -27.84 -7.31
C LEU A 167 -0.25 -26.69 -6.65
N LYS A 168 -0.29 -25.52 -7.30
CA LYS A 168 -1.07 -24.36 -6.84
C LYS A 168 -2.58 -24.67 -6.81
N SER A 169 -3.09 -25.33 -7.85
CA SER A 169 -4.49 -25.74 -7.94
C SER A 169 -4.84 -26.81 -6.90
N LEU A 170 -3.93 -27.77 -6.63
CA LEU A 170 -4.10 -28.75 -5.56
C LEU A 170 -4.25 -28.06 -4.19
N TYR A 171 -3.37 -27.11 -3.87
CA TYR A 171 -3.46 -26.31 -2.64
C TYR A 171 -4.80 -25.58 -2.52
N GLN A 172 -5.24 -24.90 -3.58
CA GLN A 172 -6.52 -24.18 -3.59
C GLN A 172 -7.70 -25.13 -3.37
N LYS A 173 -7.66 -26.33 -3.98
CA LYS A 173 -8.71 -27.34 -3.86
C LYS A 173 -8.79 -27.90 -2.44
N VAL A 174 -7.66 -28.27 -1.84
CA VAL A 174 -7.59 -28.73 -0.44
C VAL A 174 -8.07 -27.64 0.52
N TRP A 175 -7.71 -26.38 0.27
CA TRP A 175 -8.18 -25.26 1.09
C TRP A 175 -9.69 -25.04 1.00
N ALA A 176 -10.26 -25.11 -0.20
CA ALA A 176 -11.70 -25.02 -0.39
C ALA A 176 -12.44 -26.17 0.33
N LEU A 177 -11.89 -27.39 0.27
CA LEU A 177 -12.43 -28.55 0.99
C LEU A 177 -12.43 -28.35 2.51
N ARG A 178 -11.32 -27.86 3.08
CA ARG A 178 -11.25 -27.53 4.52
C ARG A 178 -12.31 -26.53 4.94
N LYS A 179 -12.47 -25.44 4.17
CA LYS A 179 -13.49 -24.43 4.43
C LYS A 179 -14.90 -25.03 4.42
N SER A 180 -15.17 -25.94 3.48
CA SER A 180 -16.47 -26.62 3.40
C SER A 180 -16.74 -27.58 4.57
N LEU A 181 -15.70 -28.08 5.24
CA LEU A 181 -15.80 -28.98 6.40
C LEU A 181 -15.71 -28.24 7.74
N GLY A 182 -15.69 -26.90 7.75
CA GLY A 182 -15.50 -26.12 8.97
C GLY A 182 -14.11 -26.28 9.60
N ILE A 183 -13.17 -26.92 8.90
CA ILE A 183 -11.78 -27.02 9.33
C ILE A 183 -11.17 -25.64 9.08
N SER A 184 -11.04 -24.85 10.16
CA SER A 184 -10.22 -23.65 10.14
C SER A 184 -8.87 -23.99 9.54
N LYS A 185 -8.28 -23.09 8.72
CA LYS A 185 -6.91 -23.27 8.22
C LYS A 185 -6.09 -23.87 9.37
N PRO A 186 -5.45 -25.05 9.21
CA PRO A 186 -4.54 -25.54 10.24
C PRO A 186 -3.67 -24.36 10.53
N ASN A 187 -3.69 -23.93 11.80
CA ASN A 187 -3.30 -22.58 12.16
C ASN A 187 -2.16 -22.15 11.26
N ASP A 188 -2.36 -21.02 10.60
CA ASP A 188 -1.25 -20.14 10.34
C ASP A 188 -0.63 -19.82 11.73
N ILE A 189 0.00 -20.80 12.40
CA ILE A 189 1.13 -20.64 13.31
C ILE A 189 2.25 -19.94 12.50
N GLY A 190 2.15 -19.96 11.17
CA GLY A 190 2.75 -18.98 10.28
C GLY A 190 1.73 -17.97 9.75
N GLY A 191 1.08 -17.20 10.62
CA GLY A 191 0.52 -15.91 10.21
C GLY A 191 1.57 -15.23 9.35
N ARG A 192 1.15 -14.53 8.30
CA ARG A 192 2.05 -13.74 7.44
C ARG A 192 2.80 -12.63 8.21
N GLY A 193 2.87 -12.68 9.54
CA GLY A 193 3.93 -12.10 10.34
C GLY A 193 5.04 -13.13 10.64
N ASN A 194 6.13 -13.07 9.88
CA ASN A 194 7.48 -13.44 10.33
C ASN A 194 7.76 -14.89 10.80
N LYS A 195 7.37 -15.94 10.04
CA LYS A 195 8.13 -17.22 10.07
C LYS A 195 9.50 -17.09 9.37
N LYS A 196 10.28 -16.06 9.69
CA LYS A 196 11.69 -15.94 9.25
C LYS A 196 12.64 -16.76 10.12
N TYR A 197 12.18 -17.23 11.28
CA TYR A 197 13.04 -17.79 12.31
C TYR A 197 12.55 -19.18 12.70
N SER A 198 13.46 -20.15 12.72
CA SER A 198 13.18 -21.52 13.17
C SER A 198 12.95 -21.56 14.68
N ASP A 199 12.28 -22.61 15.19
CA ASP A 199 12.09 -22.77 16.63
C ASP A 199 13.42 -22.78 17.40
N GLY A 200 14.45 -23.43 16.84
CA GLY A 200 15.81 -23.42 17.40
C GLY A 200 16.46 -22.03 17.43
N PHE A 201 16.06 -21.10 16.56
CA PHE A 201 16.50 -19.70 16.64
C PHE A 201 15.92 -19.01 17.87
N VAL A 202 14.62 -19.22 18.14
CA VAL A 202 13.95 -18.63 19.31
C VAL A 202 14.50 -19.23 20.61
N ASP A 203 14.73 -20.54 20.65
CA ASP A 203 15.31 -21.20 21.83
C ASP A 203 16.72 -20.68 22.16
N LYS A 204 17.54 -20.43 21.12
CA LYS A 204 18.87 -19.81 21.29
C LYS A 204 18.77 -18.39 21.83
N ALA A 205 17.77 -17.63 21.40
CA ALA A 205 17.50 -16.28 21.92
C ALA A 205 17.07 -16.32 23.40
N VAL A 206 16.18 -17.24 23.77
CA VAL A 206 15.74 -17.45 25.16
C VAL A 206 16.91 -17.85 26.06
N LYS A 207 17.78 -18.76 25.61
CA LYS A 207 18.99 -19.15 26.36
C LYS A 207 19.92 -17.97 26.65
N LYS A 208 20.12 -17.08 25.67
CA LYS A 208 20.92 -15.85 25.82
C LYS A 208 20.27 -14.83 26.75
N LEU A 209 18.94 -14.72 26.74
CA LEU A 209 18.21 -13.84 27.67
C LEU A 209 18.32 -14.33 29.11
N LYS A 210 18.19 -15.64 29.35
CA LYS A 210 18.36 -16.26 30.67
C LYS A 210 19.77 -16.11 31.23
N SER A 211 20.78 -15.97 30.37
CA SER A 211 22.16 -15.71 30.79
C SER A 211 22.46 -14.23 31.11
N GLY A 212 21.44 -13.39 31.32
CA GLY A 212 21.61 -12.00 31.72
C GLY A 212 21.85 -10.99 30.59
N ILE A 213 21.93 -11.42 29.32
CA ILE A 213 22.25 -10.53 28.20
C ILE A 213 21.08 -9.57 27.92
N SER A 214 21.38 -8.30 27.65
CA SER A 214 20.37 -7.30 27.32
C SER A 214 19.61 -7.66 26.03
N THR A 215 18.32 -7.32 25.97
CA THR A 215 17.46 -7.60 24.81
C THR A 215 18.00 -6.99 23.52
N ALA A 216 18.60 -5.79 23.59
CA ALA A 216 19.26 -5.14 22.45
C ALA A 216 20.45 -5.97 21.92
N ASN A 217 21.33 -6.42 22.81
CA ASN A 217 22.51 -7.21 22.43
C ASN A 217 22.12 -8.60 21.91
N VAL A 218 21.04 -9.20 22.44
CA VAL A 218 20.52 -10.46 21.88
C VAL A 218 19.95 -10.24 20.49
N ALA A 219 19.18 -9.17 20.26
CA ALA A 219 18.60 -8.87 18.95
C ALA A 219 19.69 -8.65 17.89
N ASP A 220 20.70 -7.84 18.22
CA ASP A 220 21.84 -7.56 17.35
C ASP A 220 22.63 -8.85 17.00
N ARG A 221 23.01 -9.64 18.01
CA ARG A 221 23.70 -10.93 17.82
C ARG A 221 22.90 -11.98 17.05
N MET A 222 21.58 -11.80 16.94
CA MET A 222 20.67 -12.68 16.23
C MET A 222 20.33 -12.14 14.82
N GLY A 223 20.92 -11.02 14.40
CA GLY A 223 20.67 -10.41 13.09
C GLY A 223 19.26 -9.79 12.98
N LEU A 224 18.67 -9.38 14.10
CA LEU A 224 17.35 -8.74 14.12
C LEU A 224 17.53 -7.22 14.04
N ASN A 225 16.94 -6.61 13.01
CA ASN A 225 16.98 -5.16 12.80
C ASN A 225 16.15 -4.35 13.81
N ASN A 226 15.42 -5.00 14.71
CA ASN A 226 14.56 -4.33 15.69
C ASN A 226 14.35 -5.23 16.92
N THR A 227 14.50 -4.66 18.12
CA THR A 227 14.26 -5.32 19.41
C THR A 227 12.80 -5.74 19.61
N LYS A 228 11.84 -5.03 19.00
CA LYS A 228 10.43 -5.40 19.01
C LYS A 228 10.19 -6.76 18.37
N LYS A 229 10.93 -7.11 17.30
CA LYS A 229 10.82 -8.43 16.66
C LYS A 229 11.27 -9.55 17.60
N LEU A 230 12.34 -9.33 18.35
CA LEU A 230 12.79 -10.28 19.37
C LEU A 230 11.74 -10.46 20.46
N TYR A 231 11.11 -9.34 20.89
CA TYR A 231 10.03 -9.36 21.87
C TYR A 231 8.86 -10.24 21.39
N ASP A 232 8.34 -9.98 20.20
CA ASP A 232 7.20 -10.70 19.65
C ASP A 232 7.48 -12.20 19.50
N LEU A 233 8.69 -12.56 19.03
CA LEU A 233 9.13 -13.95 18.88
C LEU A 233 9.21 -14.69 20.22
N VAL A 234 9.83 -14.06 21.21
CA VAL A 234 10.04 -14.67 22.53
C VAL A 234 8.74 -14.76 23.31
N TYR A 235 7.92 -13.71 23.28
CA TYR A 235 6.63 -13.69 23.96
C TYR A 235 5.65 -14.68 23.33
N GLY A 236 5.57 -14.72 22.00
CA GLY A 236 4.72 -15.67 21.28
C GLY A 236 5.09 -17.14 21.55
N ARG A 237 6.37 -17.42 21.84
CA ARG A 237 6.85 -18.78 22.14
C ARG A 237 6.72 -19.17 23.61
N THR A 238 7.05 -18.26 24.53
CA THR A 238 7.22 -18.59 25.96
C THR A 238 6.13 -18.04 26.88
N GLY A 239 5.30 -17.12 26.37
CA GLY A 239 4.37 -16.35 27.20
C GLY A 239 5.05 -15.37 28.18
N LYS A 240 6.39 -15.30 28.19
CA LYS A 240 7.18 -14.42 29.06
C LYS A 240 7.86 -13.33 28.24
N THR A 241 7.96 -12.13 28.80
CA THR A 241 8.71 -11.03 28.20
C THR A 241 10.22 -11.26 28.33
N PRO A 242 11.06 -10.71 27.42
CA PRO A 242 12.51 -10.80 27.54
C PRO A 242 13.07 -10.30 28.89
N LYS A 243 12.42 -9.30 29.51
CA LYS A 243 12.78 -8.78 30.84
C LYS A 243 12.51 -9.81 31.95
N GLN A 244 11.35 -10.49 31.91
CA GLN A 244 11.02 -11.57 32.86
C GLN A 244 11.99 -12.74 32.74
N LEU A 245 12.36 -13.14 31.51
CA LEU A 245 13.32 -14.22 31.29
C LEU A 245 14.74 -13.89 31.81
N ARG A 246 15.14 -12.62 31.77
CA ARG A 246 16.44 -12.17 32.26
C ARG A 246 16.52 -12.09 33.77
N ASN A 247 15.43 -11.69 34.42
CA ASN A 247 15.38 -11.46 35.86
C ASN A 247 15.09 -12.75 36.67
N GLY A 248 15.23 -13.93 36.07
CA GLY A 248 15.06 -15.20 36.77
C GLY A 248 13.60 -15.58 37.08
N GLY A 249 12.66 -15.29 36.16
CA GLY A 249 11.26 -15.71 36.30
C GLY A 249 10.99 -17.18 36.00
#